data_AF-A0A662H7U8-F1
#
_entry.id   AF-A0A662H7U8-F1
#
_cell.length_a   1.000
_cell.length_b   1.000
_cell.length_c   1.000
_cell.angle_alpha   90.00
_cell.angle_beta   90.00
_cell.angle_gamma   90.00
#
_symmetry.space_group_name_H-M   'P 1'
#
loop_
_entity.id
_entity.type
_entity.pdbx_description
1 polymer ?
#
loop_
_entity_poly.entity_id
_entity_poly.type
_entity_poly.pdbx_seq_one_letter_code
_entity_poly.pdbx_strand_id
1 'polypeptide(L)'
;MVSDSTDLERGLTPLEIFERDMKLLNECDFVIADVSYPSLGVGFEIAYALLMNKLVIAFCRKDRVEKTSALIRGISWKNFRFIEYDTVESLLNTIKALTSSFKPF
;
A
#
# COMPACT_ATOMS: atom_id res chain seq x y z
N MET A 1 10.82 -11.20 17.35
CA MET A 1 11.58 -10.24 16.52
C MET A 1 11.55 -10.79 15.11
N VAL A 2 10.80 -10.15 14.21
CA VAL A 2 10.96 -10.39 12.78
C VAL A 2 12.34 -9.82 12.45
N SER A 3 13.23 -10.62 11.86
CA SER A 3 14.53 -10.12 11.44
C SER A 3 14.31 -9.15 10.29
N ASP A 4 14.48 -7.85 10.54
CA ASP A 4 14.46 -6.79 9.52
C ASP A 4 15.75 -6.84 8.68
N SER A 5 16.04 -7.97 8.04
CA SER A 5 17.06 -8.02 7.00
C SER A 5 16.45 -7.54 5.70
N THR A 6 17.03 -6.48 5.14
CA THR A 6 16.61 -5.96 3.84
C THR A 6 16.80 -7.04 2.75
N ASP A 7 16.01 -7.02 1.69
CA ASP A 7 16.16 -8.02 0.61
C ASP A 7 17.57 -8.01 -0.01
N LEU A 8 18.23 -6.85 0.01
CA LEU A 8 19.64 -6.69 -0.35
C LEU A 8 20.58 -7.45 0.60
N GLU A 9 20.35 -7.39 1.93
CA GLU A 9 21.10 -8.17 2.92
C GLU A 9 20.87 -9.68 2.78
N ARG A 10 19.74 -10.08 2.20
CA ARG A 10 19.41 -11.47 1.86
C ARG A 10 20.05 -11.91 0.53
N GLY A 11 20.79 -11.02 -0.13
CA GLY A 11 21.56 -11.30 -1.35
C GLY A 11 20.79 -11.11 -2.66
N LEU A 12 19.57 -10.57 -2.63
CA LEU A 12 18.85 -10.25 -3.86
C LEU A 12 19.46 -9.02 -4.53
N THR A 13 19.53 -9.05 -5.85
CA THR A 13 19.87 -7.89 -6.67
C THR A 13 18.67 -6.92 -6.76
N PRO A 14 18.90 -5.62 -7.01
CA PRO A 14 17.82 -4.67 -7.27
C PRO A 14 16.88 -5.09 -8.41
N LEU A 15 17.40 -5.78 -9.44
CA LEU A 15 16.59 -6.29 -10.55
C LEU A 15 15.63 -7.38 -10.07
N GLU A 16 16.12 -8.35 -9.29
CA GLU A 16 15.29 -9.44 -8.76
C GLU A 16 14.20 -8.92 -7.82
N ILE A 17 14.52 -7.93 -6.98
CA ILE A 17 13.54 -7.26 -6.11
C ILE A 17 12.47 -6.58 -6.96
N PHE A 18 12.88 -5.79 -7.95
CA PHE A 18 11.97 -5.11 -8.85
C PHE A 18 11.06 -6.08 -9.60
N GLU A 19 11.60 -7.10 -10.25
CA GLU A 19 10.82 -8.06 -11.03
C GLU A 19 9.83 -8.84 -10.16
N ARG A 20 10.24 -9.24 -8.95
CA ARG A 20 9.37 -9.89 -7.97
C ARG A 20 8.21 -8.97 -7.58
N ASP A 21 8.50 -7.75 -7.19
CA ASP A 21 7.49 -6.80 -6.69
C ASP A 21 6.53 -6.40 -7.82
N MET A 22 7.06 -6.23 -9.05
CA MET A 22 6.22 -6.00 -10.22
C MET A 22 5.31 -7.18 -10.52
N LYS A 23 5.79 -8.42 -10.39
CA LYS A 23 4.95 -9.59 -10.58
C LYS A 23 3.80 -9.62 -9.57
N LEU A 24 4.09 -9.35 -8.29
CA LEU A 24 3.05 -9.27 -7.24
C LEU A 24 2.02 -8.18 -7.52
N LEU A 25 2.48 -6.99 -7.94
CA LEU A 25 1.59 -5.90 -8.35
C LEU A 25 0.73 -6.26 -9.56
N ASN A 26 1.22 -7.09 -10.48
CA ASN A 26 0.47 -7.54 -11.64
C ASN A 26 -0.56 -8.62 -11.29
N GLU A 27 -0.28 -9.48 -10.32
CA GLU A 27 -1.14 -10.62 -9.95
C GLU A 27 -2.19 -10.28 -8.88
N CYS A 28 -2.00 -9.23 -8.08
CA CYS A 28 -2.93 -8.90 -6.99
C CYS A 28 -4.30 -8.37 -7.46
N ASP A 29 -5.36 -8.57 -6.67
CA ASP A 29 -6.67 -7.97 -6.94
C ASP A 29 -6.71 -6.48 -6.55
N PHE A 30 -6.02 -6.13 -5.47
CA PHE A 30 -5.95 -4.77 -4.92
C PHE A 30 -4.67 -4.58 -4.12
N VAL A 31 -4.32 -3.31 -3.85
CA VAL A 31 -3.17 -2.92 -3.03
C VAL A 31 -3.66 -2.29 -1.73
N ILE A 32 -3.04 -2.68 -0.63
CA ILE A 32 -3.16 -2.01 0.67
C ILE A 32 -1.78 -1.43 1.01
N ALA A 33 -1.71 -0.13 1.32
CA ALA A 33 -0.46 0.56 1.60
C ALA A 33 -0.56 1.40 2.89
N ASP A 34 0.45 1.32 3.76
CA ASP A 34 0.63 2.29 4.86
C ASP A 34 1.43 3.50 4.35
N VAL A 35 0.83 4.68 4.44
CA VAL A 35 1.40 5.96 4.00
C VAL A 35 1.61 6.96 5.15
N SER A 36 1.67 6.45 6.39
CA SER A 36 1.98 7.25 7.59
C SER A 36 3.40 7.86 7.56
N TYR A 37 4.28 7.26 6.76
CA TYR A 37 5.64 7.74 6.49
C TYR A 37 5.90 7.78 4.99
N PRO A 38 6.54 8.84 4.47
CA PRO A 38 6.90 8.91 3.05
C PRO A 38 7.84 7.77 2.66
N SER A 39 7.52 7.09 1.57
CA SER A 39 8.35 6.06 0.96
C SER A 39 8.26 6.19 -0.56
N LEU A 40 9.43 6.29 -1.23
CA LEU A 40 9.50 6.38 -2.69
C LEU A 40 9.00 5.10 -3.35
N GLY A 41 9.37 3.94 -2.81
CA GLY A 41 8.91 2.63 -3.30
C GLY A 41 7.40 2.50 -3.21
N VAL A 42 6.82 2.73 -2.02
CA VAL A 42 5.35 2.65 -1.84
C VAL A 42 4.62 3.65 -2.73
N GLY A 43 5.15 4.86 -2.91
CA GLY A 43 4.59 5.83 -3.85
C GLY A 43 4.58 5.33 -5.30
N PHE A 44 5.67 4.68 -5.74
CA PHE A 44 5.76 4.04 -7.05
C PHE A 44 4.74 2.91 -7.21
N GLU A 45 4.62 2.03 -6.22
CA GLU A 45 3.69 0.89 -6.24
C GLU A 45 2.22 1.37 -6.29
N ILE A 46 1.88 2.40 -5.51
CA ILE A 46 0.55 3.04 -5.53
C ILE A 46 0.24 3.58 -6.93
N ALA A 47 1.15 4.37 -7.51
CA ALA A 47 0.94 4.96 -8.83
C ALA A 47 0.79 3.88 -9.91
N TYR A 48 1.64 2.85 -9.88
CA TYR A 48 1.60 1.74 -10.83
C TYR A 48 0.27 0.98 -10.76
N ALA A 49 -0.16 0.58 -9.55
CA ALA A 49 -1.42 -0.14 -9.36
C ALA A 49 -2.64 0.69 -9.79
N LEU A 50 -2.63 1.99 -9.50
CA LEU A 50 -3.69 2.90 -9.92
C LEU A 50 -3.80 3.01 -11.46
N LEU A 51 -2.66 3.08 -12.16
CA LEU A 51 -2.61 3.11 -13.63
C LEU A 51 -3.07 1.80 -14.27
N MET A 52 -2.90 0.67 -13.56
CA MET A 52 -3.51 -0.62 -13.93
C MET A 52 -5.01 -0.71 -13.62
N ASN A 53 -5.64 0.38 -13.17
CA ASN A 53 -7.04 0.43 -12.74
C ASN A 53 -7.37 -0.53 -11.58
N LYS A 54 -6.36 -0.93 -10.79
CA LYS A 54 -6.56 -1.73 -9.56
C LYS A 54 -7.03 -0.84 -8.43
N LEU A 55 -7.78 -1.41 -7.49
CA LEU A 55 -8.15 -0.71 -6.27
C LEU A 55 -6.91 -0.54 -5.39
N VAL A 56 -6.68 0.67 -4.91
CA VAL A 56 -5.64 0.98 -3.92
C VAL A 56 -6.28 1.59 -2.68
N ILE A 57 -5.98 1.00 -1.53
CA ILE A 57 -6.43 1.45 -0.22
C ILE A 57 -5.18 1.89 0.57
N ALA A 58 -5.02 3.20 0.74
CA ALA A 58 -3.93 3.78 1.50
C ALA A 58 -4.40 4.13 2.91
N PHE A 59 -3.69 3.64 3.93
CA PHE A 59 -3.95 3.93 5.33
C PHE A 59 -2.93 4.91 5.89
N CYS A 60 -3.39 5.85 6.69
CA CYS A 60 -2.54 6.83 7.36
C CYS A 60 -2.95 6.97 8.82
N ARG A 61 -1.99 6.97 9.74
CA ARG A 61 -2.29 7.33 11.12
C ARG A 61 -2.78 8.77 11.20
N LYS A 62 -3.84 9.04 11.96
CA LYS A 62 -4.40 10.40 12.10
C LYS A 62 -3.37 11.44 12.54
N ASP A 63 -2.46 11.08 13.46
CA ASP A 63 -1.39 11.98 13.94
C ASP A 63 -0.30 12.27 12.89
N ARG A 64 -0.40 11.66 11.70
CA ARG A 64 0.58 11.76 10.61
C ARG A 64 0.00 12.33 9.31
N VAL A 65 -1.30 12.54 9.21
CA VAL A 65 -1.98 12.97 7.96
C VAL A 65 -1.34 14.22 7.36
N GLU A 66 -1.03 15.24 8.17
CA GLU A 66 -0.40 16.48 7.67
C GLU A 66 1.06 16.29 7.23
N LYS A 67 1.71 15.20 7.67
CA LYS A 67 3.08 14.82 7.27
C LYS A 67 3.09 13.89 6.07
N THR A 68 1.94 13.35 5.67
CA THR A 68 1.80 12.53 4.48
C THR A 68 1.79 13.41 3.23
N SER A 69 2.37 12.87 2.15
CA SER A 69 2.49 13.56 0.86
C SER A 69 1.17 14.18 0.40
N ALA A 70 1.19 15.48 0.09
CA ALA A 70 0.06 16.18 -0.49
C ALA A 70 -0.39 15.55 -1.83
N LEU A 71 0.56 14.97 -2.59
CA LEU A 71 0.25 14.28 -3.84
C LEU A 71 -0.64 13.05 -3.58
N ILE A 72 -0.32 12.25 -2.55
CA ILE A 72 -1.12 11.07 -2.17
C ILE A 72 -2.49 11.50 -1.66
N ARG A 73 -2.55 12.51 -0.78
CA ARG A 73 -3.81 13.06 -0.25
C ARG A 73 -4.70 13.67 -1.35
N GLY A 74 -4.09 14.14 -2.43
CA GLY A 74 -4.78 14.77 -3.57
C GLY A 74 -5.31 13.80 -4.63
N ILE A 75 -5.07 12.48 -4.51
CA ILE A 75 -5.56 11.50 -5.49
C ILE A 75 -7.09 11.44 -5.40
N SER A 76 -7.76 11.90 -6.46
CA SER A 76 -9.22 11.91 -6.58
C SER A 76 -9.77 10.78 -7.47
N TRP A 77 -8.91 9.82 -7.86
CA TRP A 77 -9.28 8.76 -8.78
C TRP A 77 -10.23 7.76 -8.11
N LYS A 78 -11.21 7.28 -8.89
CA LYS A 78 -12.27 6.37 -8.44
C LYS A 78 -11.78 5.04 -7.85
N ASN A 79 -10.59 4.59 -8.22
CA ASN A 79 -9.96 3.36 -7.73
C ASN A 79 -8.95 3.61 -6.58
N PHE A 80 -8.99 4.78 -5.94
CA PHE A 80 -8.19 5.09 -4.76
C PHE A 80 -9.07 5.33 -3.52
N ARG A 81 -8.62 4.88 -2.36
CA ARG A 81 -9.23 5.18 -1.05
C ARG A 81 -8.13 5.60 -0.08
N PHE A 82 -8.28 6.77 0.52
CA PHE A 82 -7.42 7.23 1.62
C PHE A 82 -8.20 7.07 2.92
N ILE A 83 -7.65 6.34 3.87
CA ILE A 83 -8.32 6.00 5.13
C ILE A 83 -7.41 6.35 6.29
N GLU A 84 -7.95 7.14 7.22
CA GLU A 84 -7.26 7.50 8.43
C GLU A 84 -7.57 6.50 9.55
N TYR A 85 -6.61 6.19 10.40
CA TYR A 85 -6.80 5.30 11.54
C TYR A 85 -6.09 5.79 12.81
N ASP A 86 -6.64 5.39 13.96
CA ASP A 86 -6.15 5.78 15.29
C ASP A 86 -5.51 4.59 16.01
N THR A 87 -6.09 3.41 15.80
CA THR A 87 -5.67 2.16 16.43
C THR A 87 -5.56 1.05 15.38
N VAL A 88 -4.69 0.08 15.65
CA VAL A 88 -4.55 -1.12 14.81
C VAL A 88 -5.87 -1.88 14.71
N GLU A 89 -6.66 -1.90 15.78
CA GLU A 89 -7.97 -2.55 15.80
C GLU A 89 -8.95 -1.89 14.82
N SER A 90 -9.04 -0.55 14.81
CA SER A 90 -9.88 0.19 13.85
C SER A 90 -9.45 -0.07 12.40
N LEU A 91 -8.14 -0.10 12.16
CA LEU A 91 -7.56 -0.42 10.86
C LEU A 91 -7.97 -1.83 10.41
N LEU A 92 -7.77 -2.83 11.27
CA LEU A 92 -8.12 -4.22 10.97
C LEU A 92 -9.62 -4.41 10.71
N ASN A 93 -10.49 -3.74 11.48
CA ASN A 93 -11.93 -3.78 11.25
C ASN A 93 -12.30 -3.18 9.89
N THR A 94 -11.63 -2.09 9.51
CA THR A 94 -11.84 -1.44 8.21
C THR A 94 -11.38 -2.34 7.06
N ILE A 95 -10.19 -2.92 7.16
CA ILE A 95 -9.65 -3.86 6.17
C ILE A 95 -10.62 -5.04 6.01
N LYS A 96 -11.05 -5.67 7.11
CA LYS A 96 -12.02 -6.77 7.06
C LYS A 96 -13.31 -6.38 6.36
N ALA A 97 -13.87 -5.21 6.66
CA ALA A 97 -15.10 -4.75 6.03
C ALA A 97 -14.93 -4.54 4.51
N LEU A 98 -13.80 -3.96 4.10
CA LEU A 98 -13.49 -3.74 2.69
C LEU A 98 -13.26 -5.06 1.96
N THR A 99 -12.49 -5.97 2.53
CA THR A 99 -12.16 -7.26 1.87
C THR A 99 -13.29 -8.28 1.94
N SER A 100 -14.22 -8.19 2.90
CA SER A 100 -15.40 -9.09 2.94
C SER A 100 -16.30 -8.95 1.71
N SER A 101 -16.22 -7.81 1.01
CA SER A 101 -16.92 -7.58 -0.25
C SER A 101 -16.20 -8.15 -1.47
N PHE A 102 -14.89 -8.43 -1.34
CA PHE A 102 -14.07 -9.12 -2.32
C PHE A 102 -14.10 -10.61 -2.01
N LYS A 103 -15.06 -11.34 -2.58
CA LYS A 103 -15.01 -12.80 -2.54
C LYS A 103 -13.70 -13.27 -3.21
N PRO A 104 -12.84 -14.05 -2.53
CA PRO A 104 -11.90 -14.88 -3.26
C PRO A 104 -12.74 -15.84 -4.13
N PHE A 105 -12.33 -16.03 -5.38
CA PHE A 105 -12.99 -16.94 -6.32
C PHE A 105 -13.26 -18.32 -5.71
#